data_AF-A0AA41VZ09-F1
#
_entry.id   AF-A0AA41VZ09-F1
#
_cell.length_a   1.000
_cell.length_b   1.000
_cell.length_c   1.000
_cell.angle_alpha   90.00
_cell.angle_beta   90.00
_cell.angle_gamma   90.00
#
_symmetry.space_group_name_H-M   'P 1'
#
loop_
_entity.id
_entity.type
_entity.pdbx_description
1 polymer ?
#
loop_
_entity_poly.entity_id
_entity_poly.type
_entity_poly.pdbx_seq_one_letter_code
_entity_poly.pdbx_strand_id
1 'polypeptide(L)'
;QWRKNKDRFDDSIPGVEKIDDGGEVTYEAATNTLRRAIRFISVMQGEDGHWAANIDAPLFLMPPLVFVLYISGTLNTILPDEHKKEALWYMYCHQ
;
A
#
# COMPACT_ATOMS: atom_id res chain seq x y z
N GLN A 1 -0.38 -4.59 5.25
CA GLN A 1 -0.91 -4.24 6.59
C GLN A 1 -2.40 -4.51 6.72
N TRP A 2 -3.24 -3.96 5.84
CA TRP A 2 -4.70 -4.22 5.86
C TRP A 2 -5.09 -5.70 6.03
N ARG A 3 -4.57 -6.62 5.20
CA ARG A 3 -4.90 -8.05 5.29
C ARG A 3 -4.61 -8.66 6.67
N LYS A 4 -3.60 -8.15 7.38
CA LYS A 4 -3.19 -8.65 8.70
C LYS A 4 -4.05 -8.05 9.83
N ASN A 5 -4.43 -6.78 9.70
CA ASN A 5 -5.10 -6.02 10.76
C ASN A 5 -6.60 -5.82 10.50
N LYS A 6 -7.20 -6.55 9.55
CA LYS A 6 -8.58 -6.34 9.11
C LYS A 6 -9.59 -6.48 10.26
N ASP A 7 -9.32 -7.40 11.17
CA ASP A 7 -10.08 -7.65 12.39
C ASP A 7 -10.07 -6.47 13.39
N ARG A 8 -9.04 -5.62 13.33
CA ARG A 8 -8.93 -4.40 14.16
C ARG A 8 -9.75 -3.23 13.61
N PHE A 9 -10.35 -3.36 12.43
CA PHE A 9 -11.15 -2.31 11.84
C PHE A 9 -12.54 -2.28 12.45
N ASP A 10 -12.84 -1.20 13.18
CA ASP A 10 -14.15 -0.97 13.78
C ASP A 10 -15.14 -0.41 12.75
N ASP A 11 -15.99 -1.31 12.24
CA ASP A 11 -17.07 -1.07 11.28
C ASP A 11 -18.30 -0.33 11.86
N SER A 12 -18.27 0.10 13.13
CA SER A 12 -19.40 0.78 13.77
C SER A 12 -19.75 2.16 13.19
N ILE A 13 -18.85 2.80 12.43
CA ILE A 13 -19.18 4.06 11.75
C ILE A 13 -20.06 3.77 10.53
N PRO A 14 -21.17 4.51 10.35
CA PRO A 14 -22.01 4.42 9.17
C PRO A 14 -21.23 4.42 7.84
N GLY A 15 -21.84 3.84 6.81
CA GLY A 15 -21.36 3.91 5.43
C GLY A 15 -21.03 5.34 5.02
N VAL A 16 -20.01 5.52 4.18
CA VAL A 16 -19.80 6.82 3.51
C VAL A 16 -21.01 7.06 2.62
N GLU A 17 -21.72 8.16 2.86
CA GLU A 17 -22.82 8.61 2.03
C GLU A 17 -22.27 8.95 0.64
N LYS A 18 -22.85 8.36 -0.41
CA LYS A 18 -22.48 8.70 -1.78
C LYS A 18 -23.19 9.99 -2.14
N ILE A 19 -22.42 11.04 -2.31
CA ILE A 19 -22.91 12.34 -2.77
C ILE A 19 -22.70 12.39 -4.28
N ASP A 20 -23.78 12.53 -5.03
CA ASP A 20 -23.74 12.65 -6.50
C ASP A 20 -23.19 14.01 -6.92
N ASP A 21 -22.89 14.16 -8.22
CA ASP A 21 -22.34 15.40 -8.77
C ASP A 21 -23.38 16.54 -8.63
N GLY A 22 -23.03 17.58 -7.85
CA GLY A 22 -23.94 18.66 -7.46
C GLY A 22 -24.74 18.42 -6.16
N GLY A 23 -24.52 17.31 -5.46
CA GLY A 23 -25.09 17.06 -4.14
C GLY A 23 -24.46 17.93 -3.04
N GLU A 24 -25.27 18.29 -2.03
CA GLU A 24 -24.82 19.13 -0.92
C GLU A 24 -23.94 18.32 0.06
N VAL A 25 -22.74 18.82 0.36
CA VAL A 25 -21.87 18.24 1.39
C VAL A 25 -22.30 18.73 2.76
N THR A 26 -23.00 17.87 3.49
CA THR A 26 -23.41 18.17 4.88
C THR A 26 -22.24 18.00 5.85
N TYR A 27 -22.29 18.71 6.97
CA TYR A 27 -21.30 18.59 8.05
C TYR A 27 -21.22 17.16 8.62
N GLU A 28 -22.37 16.50 8.74
CA GLU A 28 -22.46 15.12 9.24
C GLU A 28 -21.80 14.13 8.25
N ALA A 29 -22.10 14.24 6.96
CA ALA A 29 -21.52 13.39 5.93
C ALA A 29 -19.99 13.55 5.90
N ALA A 30 -19.49 14.79 5.94
CA ALA A 30 -18.05 15.06 6.00
C ALA A 30 -17.41 14.47 7.27
N THR A 31 -18.04 14.65 8.42
CA THR A 31 -17.54 14.16 9.71
C THR A 31 -17.49 12.63 9.76
N ASN A 32 -18.54 11.95 9.30
CA ASN A 32 -18.58 10.48 9.26
C ASN A 32 -17.54 9.91 8.29
N THR A 33 -17.38 10.55 7.13
CA THR A 33 -16.35 10.18 6.14
C THR A 33 -14.95 10.31 6.71
N LEU A 34 -14.63 11.45 7.32
CA LEU A 34 -13.32 11.69 7.93
C LEU A 34 -13.04 10.69 9.06
N ARG A 35 -14.02 10.46 9.95
CA ARG A 35 -13.86 9.52 11.06
C ARG A 35 -13.57 8.10 10.56
N ARG A 36 -14.25 7.67 9.50
CA ARG A 36 -14.02 6.35 8.86
C ARG A 36 -12.65 6.27 8.19
N ALA A 37 -12.22 7.33 7.49
CA ALA A 37 -10.91 7.40 6.85
C ALA A 37 -9.78 7.34 7.89
N ILE A 38 -9.89 8.08 9.00
CA ILE A 38 -8.92 8.04 10.10
C ILE A 38 -8.80 6.63 10.66
N ARG A 39 -9.93 5.97 10.98
CA ARG A 39 -9.90 4.58 11.49
C ARG A 39 -9.23 3.62 10.50
N PHE A 40 -9.51 3.77 9.21
CA PHE A 40 -8.91 2.93 8.18
C PHE A 40 -7.38 3.12 8.14
N ILE A 41 -6.91 4.37 8.15
CA ILE A 41 -5.48 4.69 8.17
C ILE A 41 -4.82 4.20 9.47
N SER A 42 -5.47 4.35 10.62
CA SER A 42 -4.96 3.85 11.91
C SER A 42 -4.75 2.33 11.91
N VAL A 43 -5.62 1.55 11.27
CA VAL A 43 -5.45 0.09 11.14
C VAL A 43 -4.24 -0.28 10.28
N MET A 44 -3.82 0.58 9.36
CA MET A 44 -2.63 0.36 8.54
C MET A 44 -1.31 0.69 9.25
N GLN A 45 -1.35 1.29 10.44
CA GLN A 45 -0.16 1.62 11.23
C GLN A 45 0.58 0.34 11.65
N GLY A 46 1.91 0.36 11.50
CA GLY A 46 2.83 -0.70 11.94
C GLY A 46 2.91 -0.78 13.47
N GLU A 47 3.51 -1.87 13.97
CA GLU A 47 3.66 -2.14 15.41
C GLU A 47 4.50 -1.09 16.15
N ASP A 48 5.46 -0.49 15.45
CA ASP A 48 6.33 0.61 15.88
C ASP A 48 5.74 2.01 15.61
N GLY A 49 4.51 2.07 15.08
CA GLY A 49 3.81 3.32 14.81
C GLY A 49 4.05 3.93 13.42
N HIS A 50 4.85 3.33 12.53
CA HIS A 50 5.05 3.88 11.18
C HIS A 50 3.89 3.55 10.22
N TRP A 51 3.78 4.29 9.12
CA TRP A 51 2.93 3.93 7.99
C TRP A 51 3.79 3.53 6.80
N ALA A 52 3.76 2.24 6.47
CA ALA A 52 4.46 1.75 5.29
C ALA A 52 3.74 2.29 4.04
N ALA A 53 4.48 3.04 3.23
CA ALA A 53 4.03 3.53 1.94
C ALA A 53 4.90 2.92 0.85
N ASN A 54 4.29 2.67 -0.31
CA ASN A 54 5.08 2.32 -1.48
C ASN A 54 5.75 3.59 -2.01
N ILE A 55 7.08 3.58 -2.10
CA ILE A 55 7.86 4.65 -2.71
C ILE A 55 8.50 4.05 -3.95
N ASP A 56 7.69 3.95 -5.01
CA ASP A 56 8.20 3.55 -6.31
C ASP A 56 8.98 4.70 -6.92
N ALA A 57 10.24 4.42 -7.25
CA ALA A 57 11.07 5.32 -8.04
C ALA A 57 10.85 5.02 -9.54
N PRO A 58 11.47 5.77 -10.45
CA PRO A 58 11.50 5.37 -11.85
C PRO A 58 12.19 3.99 -11.99
N LEU A 59 11.81 3.22 -13.02
CA LEU A 59 12.24 1.84 -13.27
C LEU A 59 13.77 1.63 -13.41
N PHE A 60 14.59 2.65 -13.20
CA PHE A 60 16.04 2.55 -13.28
C PHE A 60 16.69 1.91 -12.05
N LEU A 61 16.01 1.71 -10.92
CA LEU A 61 16.64 1.10 -9.73
C LEU A 61 16.76 -0.44 -9.82
N MET A 62 15.75 -1.10 -10.38
CA MET A 62 15.70 -2.56 -10.41
C MET A 62 16.79 -3.20 -11.28
N PRO A 63 17.04 -2.74 -12.53
CA PRO A 63 18.07 -3.37 -13.38
C PRO A 63 19.50 -3.29 -12.79
N PRO A 64 19.99 -2.13 -12.30
CA PRO A 64 21.30 -2.05 -11.65
C PRO A 64 21.42 -2.93 -10.41
N LEU A 65 20.36 -3.04 -9.59
CA LEU A 65 20.37 -3.93 -8.42
C LEU A 65 20.59 -5.39 -8.84
N VAL A 66 19.88 -5.86 -9.87
CA VAL A 66 20.03 -7.23 -10.39
C VAL A 66 21.46 -7.47 -10.89
N PHE A 67 22.06 -6.52 -11.62
CA PHE A 67 23.44 -6.65 -12.09
C PHE A 67 24.44 -6.73 -10.94
N VAL A 68 24.34 -5.86 -9.93
CA VAL A 68 25.25 -5.88 -8.78
C VAL A 68 25.15 -7.20 -8.02
N LEU A 69 23.93 -7.66 -7.74
CA LEU A 69 23.70 -8.91 -7.01
C LEU A 69 24.17 -10.15 -7.78
N TYR A 70 24.07 -10.13 -9.11
CA TYR A 70 24.61 -11.18 -9.96
C TYR A 70 26.15 -11.20 -9.91
N ILE A 71 26.79 -10.03 -10.09
CA ILE A 71 28.26 -9.90 -10.06
C ILE A 71 28.84 -10.28 -8.70
N SER A 72 28.18 -9.92 -7.60
CA SER A 72 28.62 -10.27 -6.23
C SER A 72 28.35 -11.73 -5.85
N GLY A 73 27.65 -12.50 -6.69
CA GLY A 73 27.27 -13.88 -6.39
C GLY A 73 26.21 -14.03 -5.28
N THR A 74 25.55 -12.94 -4.87
CA THR A 74 24.56 -12.93 -3.78
C THR A 74 23.11 -12.90 -4.26
N LEU A 75 22.88 -13.00 -5.56
CA LEU A 75 21.55 -12.89 -6.18
C LEU A 75 20.50 -13.81 -5.54
N ASN A 76 20.80 -15.11 -5.43
CA ASN A 76 19.83 -16.08 -4.89
C ASN A 76 19.63 -15.96 -3.37
N THR A 77 20.57 -15.32 -2.66
CA THR A 77 20.47 -15.07 -1.22
C THR A 77 19.57 -13.87 -0.93
N ILE A 78 19.71 -12.80 -1.73
CA ILE A 78 18.98 -11.53 -1.52
C ILE A 78 17.62 -11.54 -2.22
N LEU A 79 17.53 -12.18 -3.40
CA LEU A 79 16.29 -12.33 -4.16
C LEU A 79 15.92 -13.82 -4.25
N PRO A 80 15.13 -14.36 -3.30
CA PRO A 80 14.49 -15.66 -3.45
C PRO A 80 13.56 -15.71 -4.66
N ASP A 81 13.11 -16.91 -5.04
CA ASP A 81 12.36 -17.11 -6.29
C ASP A 81 11.05 -16.31 -6.37
N GLU A 82 10.34 -16.10 -5.26
CA GLU A 82 9.14 -15.26 -5.24
C GLU A 82 9.48 -13.78 -5.48
N HIS A 83 10.60 -13.26 -4.96
CA HIS A 83 11.03 -11.88 -5.24
C HIS A 83 11.41 -11.71 -6.72
N LYS A 84 12.03 -12.72 -7.34
CA LYS A 84 12.35 -12.69 -8.78
C LYS A 84 11.07 -12.68 -9.63
N LYS A 85 10.09 -13.50 -9.28
CA LYS A 85 8.80 -13.54 -9.98
C LYS A 85 8.09 -12.19 -9.91
N GLU A 86 7.98 -11.60 -8.73
CA GLU A 86 7.34 -10.29 -8.53
C GLU A 86 8.13 -9.16 -9.20
N ALA A 87 9.47 -9.21 -9.20
CA ALA A 87 10.29 -8.24 -9.93
C ALA A 87 10.05 -8.31 -11.45
N LEU A 88 9.98 -9.52 -12.02
CA LEU A 88 9.65 -9.73 -13.44
C LEU A 88 8.23 -9.27 -13.76
N TRP A 89 7.26 -9.61 -12.91
CA TRP A 89 5.88 -9.15 -13.04
C TRP A 89 5.77 -7.63 -13.03
N TYR A 90 6.41 -6.97 -12.06
CA TYR A 90 6.44 -5.53 -11.93
C TYR A 90 7.03 -4.87 -13.18
N MET A 91 8.19 -5.37 -13.67
CA MET A 91 8.80 -4.86 -14.90
C MET A 91 7.89 -5.05 -16.12
N TYR A 92 7.22 -6.19 -16.24
CA TYR A 92 6.27 -6.45 -17.32
C TYR A 92 5.07 -5.49 -17.30
N CYS A 93 4.50 -5.23 -16.12
CA CYS A 93 3.33 -4.34 -15.99
C CYS A 93 3.63 -2.86 -16.28
N HIS A 94 4.91 -2.45 -16.25
CA HIS A 94 5.31 -1.05 -16.40
C HIS A 94 6.20 -0.80 -17.64
N GLN A 95 6.26 -1.77 -18.56
CA GLN A 95 6.76 -1.58 -19.94
C GLN A 95 5.69 -0.95 -20.82
#